data_AF-A0A109ILE0-F1
#
_entry.id   AF-A0A109ILE0-F1
#
_cell.length_a   1.000
_cell.length_b   1.000
_cell.length_c   1.000
_cell.angle_alpha   90.00
_cell.angle_beta   90.00
_cell.angle_gamma   90.00
#
_symmetry.space_group_name_H-M   'P 1'
#
loop_
_entity.id
_entity.type
_entity.pdbx_description
1 polymer ?
#
loop_
_entity_poly.entity_id
_entity_poly.type
_entity_poly.pdbx_seq_one_letter_code
_entity_poly.pdbx_strand_id
1 'polypeptide(L)'
;MTARGYRRWAEPVRWTLLGVAVLVLVVFLLAQRQQGIDVSYGRSPSSTAGVDTDTAGTTERATVPSVDEMTALVAAAPVVRLPGSVAYWNEQRVREVAGDTRILVAPPGLDSDERERVRDVENATIRVIGTEVSGGFYQASSDTLPAWRAQFATGDVTDLLIALITALRKESTPADRDELRWREPSGPELTAVLTDLRATGRHVAPGATLTDVPEAAARNAFPDGAWYVALPVQRYGEPLARYGPALSARFPDQPIVVMYGLWVEYHGPGAADFAELAGASFYGQFASVLSRSDYPQRNVLGVYLNRVTDIRYAGLFERPLPYRPADPLRVALPALPWVFAGCVAAFLVLSARSLRRPGRGPGRRRDAAPVRLAGLTALAVEVSLLTDARSNPALTRSIVALQAARSAWEEKLPARHVRALLDEAATELDDTARQVGIASYRPDNYLRGRLS
;
A
#
# COMPACT_ATOMS: atom_id res chain seq x y z
N MET A 1 14.08 -49.69 23.51
CA MET A 1 14.59 -49.61 22.11
C MET A 1 16.09 -49.90 22.11
N THR A 2 16.53 -50.98 21.48
CA THR A 2 17.94 -51.38 21.44
C THR A 2 18.78 -50.44 20.55
N ALA A 3 20.04 -50.20 20.91
CA ALA A 3 20.95 -49.26 20.25
C ALA A 3 21.17 -49.49 18.74
N ARG A 4 20.79 -50.65 18.19
CA ARG A 4 20.77 -50.92 16.74
C ARG A 4 19.57 -50.30 16.00
N GLY A 5 18.41 -50.15 16.66
CA GLY A 5 17.20 -49.56 16.05
C GLY A 5 17.34 -48.06 15.81
N TYR A 6 18.00 -47.35 16.73
CA TYR A 6 18.21 -45.89 16.65
C TYR A 6 19.14 -45.51 15.48
N ARG A 7 20.11 -46.37 15.13
CA ARG A 7 21.11 -46.10 14.08
C ARG A 7 20.52 -46.19 12.67
N ARG A 8 19.57 -47.11 12.44
CA ARG A 8 18.86 -47.25 11.16
C ARG A 8 17.90 -46.10 10.86
N TRP A 9 17.38 -45.43 11.89
CA TRP A 9 16.43 -44.32 11.74
C TRP A 9 17.11 -42.94 11.68
N ALA A 10 18.26 -42.77 12.33
CA ALA A 10 18.95 -41.48 12.36
C ALA A 10 19.55 -41.06 11.00
N GLU A 11 19.98 -42.03 10.19
CA GLU A 11 20.59 -41.78 8.88
C GLU A 11 19.58 -41.29 7.82
N PRO A 12 18.41 -41.93 7.61
CA PRO A 12 17.40 -41.39 6.71
C PRO A 12 16.90 -40.03 7.20
N VAL A 13 16.59 -39.86 8.49
CA VAL A 13 16.11 -38.59 9.07
C VAL A 13 17.08 -37.43 8.83
N ARG A 14 18.40 -37.71 8.88
CA ARG A 14 19.44 -36.70 8.59
C ARG A 14 19.36 -36.20 7.15
N TRP A 15 19.20 -37.12 6.19
CA TRP A 15 19.08 -36.77 4.78
C TRP A 15 17.72 -36.14 4.45
N THR A 16 16.65 -36.54 5.15
CA THR A 16 15.33 -35.89 5.03
C THR A 16 15.40 -34.43 5.49
N LEU A 17 16.05 -34.15 6.62
CA LEU A 17 16.20 -32.78 7.13
C LEU A 17 17.03 -31.89 6.18
N LEU A 18 18.09 -32.43 5.58
CA LEU A 18 18.87 -31.72 4.57
C LEU A 18 18.02 -31.45 3.31
N GLY A 19 17.25 -32.44 2.84
CA GLY A 19 16.34 -32.29 1.72
C GLY A 19 15.27 -31.22 1.97
N VAL A 20 14.69 -31.19 3.16
CA VAL A 20 13.73 -30.15 3.58
C VAL A 20 14.38 -28.77 3.62
N ALA A 21 15.61 -28.65 4.14
CA ALA A 21 16.32 -27.38 4.19
C ALA A 21 16.63 -26.83 2.78
N VAL A 22 17.03 -27.70 1.84
CA VAL A 22 17.25 -27.31 0.44
C VAL A 22 15.94 -26.91 -0.23
N LEU A 23 14.85 -27.66 -0.01
CA LEU A 23 13.53 -27.31 -0.54
C LEU A 23 13.07 -25.94 -0.04
N VAL A 24 13.21 -25.68 1.27
CA VAL A 24 12.88 -24.38 1.90
C VAL A 24 13.70 -23.25 1.28
N LEU A 25 15.00 -23.46 1.05
CA LEU A 25 15.88 -22.47 0.42
C LEU A 25 15.45 -22.16 -1.03
N VAL A 26 15.13 -23.20 -1.81
CA VAL A 26 14.68 -23.05 -3.20
C VAL A 26 13.35 -22.28 -3.26
N VAL A 27 12.37 -22.64 -2.40
CA VAL A 27 11.09 -21.93 -2.30
C VAL A 27 11.31 -20.47 -1.90
N PHE A 28 12.20 -20.20 -0.95
CA PHE A 28 12.52 -18.83 -0.52
C PHE A 28 13.13 -17.99 -1.65
N LEU A 29 14.07 -18.55 -2.43
CA LEU A 29 14.70 -17.86 -3.55
C LEU A 29 13.73 -17.63 -4.72
N LEU A 30 12.85 -18.59 -5.02
CA LEU A 30 11.79 -18.41 -6.01
C LEU A 30 10.77 -17.34 -5.57
N ALA A 31 10.40 -17.32 -4.29
CA ALA A 31 9.51 -16.30 -3.74
C ALA A 31 10.13 -14.90 -3.79
N GLN A 32 11.43 -14.75 -3.50
CA GLN A 32 12.12 -13.47 -3.64
C GLN A 32 12.18 -12.96 -5.09
N ARG A 33 12.35 -13.86 -6.07
CA ARG A 33 12.33 -13.47 -7.50
C ARG A 33 10.95 -12.99 -7.99
N GLN A 34 9.88 -13.31 -7.27
CA GLN A 34 8.51 -12.92 -7.61
C GLN A 34 8.04 -11.63 -6.92
N GLN A 35 8.90 -10.94 -6.16
CA GLN A 35 8.54 -9.71 -5.43
C GLN A 35 8.46 -8.47 -6.34
N GLY A 36 7.45 -8.42 -7.21
CA GLY A 36 6.60 -7.23 -7.26
C GLY A 36 5.67 -7.31 -6.06
N ILE A 37 5.91 -6.51 -5.02
CA ILE A 37 5.10 -6.51 -3.81
C ILE A 37 3.75 -5.88 -4.15
N ASP A 38 2.83 -6.69 -4.67
CA ASP A 38 1.44 -6.30 -4.81
C ASP A 38 0.76 -6.56 -3.47
N VAL A 39 0.68 -5.52 -2.65
CA VAL A 39 -0.04 -5.60 -1.39
C VAL A 39 -1.52 -5.78 -1.73
N SER A 40 -2.02 -7.00 -1.60
CA SER A 40 -3.46 -7.32 -1.68
C SER A 40 -4.18 -6.73 -0.46
N TYR A 41 -4.30 -5.41 -0.40
CA TYR A 41 -5.44 -4.80 0.24
C TYR A 41 -6.67 -5.26 -0.53
N GLY A 42 -7.76 -5.59 0.16
CA GLY A 42 -9.02 -5.80 -0.52
C GLY A 42 -9.29 -4.56 -1.39
N ARG A 43 -9.55 -4.76 -2.67
CA ARG A 43 -9.90 -3.65 -3.55
C ARG A 43 -11.32 -3.25 -3.18
N SER A 44 -11.54 -1.95 -2.95
CA SER A 44 -12.89 -1.43 -2.77
C SER A 44 -13.78 -1.95 -3.92
N PRO A 45 -15.00 -2.43 -3.64
CA PRO A 45 -15.93 -2.84 -4.68
C PRO A 45 -16.54 -1.64 -5.42
N SER A 46 -16.09 -0.41 -5.12
CA SER A 46 -16.41 0.76 -5.90
C SER A 46 -16.00 0.55 -7.35
N SER A 47 -16.85 1.00 -8.28
CA SER A 47 -16.47 0.98 -9.68
C SER A 47 -15.31 1.95 -9.88
N THR A 48 -14.23 1.51 -10.52
CA THR A 48 -13.13 2.40 -10.93
C THR A 48 -13.53 3.36 -12.06
N ALA A 49 -14.75 3.23 -12.58
CA ALA A 49 -15.32 4.19 -13.51
C ALA A 49 -15.43 5.55 -12.78
N GLY A 50 -14.72 6.55 -13.31
CA GLY A 50 -14.85 7.94 -12.87
C GLY A 50 -16.24 8.50 -13.16
N VAL A 51 -16.40 9.82 -13.08
CA VAL A 51 -17.60 10.48 -13.61
C VAL A 51 -17.72 10.11 -15.08
N ASP A 52 -18.82 9.47 -15.47
CA ASP A 52 -19.10 9.15 -16.87
C ASP A 52 -19.19 10.46 -17.67
N THR A 53 -18.17 10.71 -18.50
CA THR A 53 -18.07 11.93 -19.30
C THR A 53 -18.97 11.89 -20.52
N ASP A 54 -19.40 10.70 -20.96
CA ASP A 54 -20.22 10.54 -22.17
C ASP A 54 -21.65 11.04 -21.95
N THR A 55 -22.05 11.16 -20.69
CA THR A 55 -23.34 11.69 -20.25
C THR A 55 -23.26 13.14 -19.74
N ALA A 56 -22.10 13.79 -19.84
CA ALA A 56 -21.98 15.24 -19.60
C ALA A 56 -22.67 16.02 -20.73
N GLY A 57 -23.62 16.90 -20.40
CA GLY A 57 -24.36 17.70 -21.38
C GLY A 57 -25.49 16.95 -22.10
N THR A 58 -26.05 15.88 -21.50
CA THR A 58 -27.22 15.16 -22.05
C THR A 58 -28.55 15.88 -21.81
N THR A 59 -28.57 16.90 -20.95
CA THR A 59 -29.67 17.87 -20.87
C THR A 59 -29.45 18.87 -22.01
N GLU A 60 -30.52 19.22 -22.76
CA GLU A 60 -30.52 20.05 -23.98
C GLU A 60 -29.21 20.80 -24.28
N ARG A 61 -28.51 20.40 -25.36
CA ARG A 61 -27.21 20.97 -25.73
C ARG A 61 -27.32 22.49 -25.85
N ALA A 62 -26.74 23.19 -24.89
CA ALA A 62 -26.67 24.64 -24.90
C ALA A 62 -25.68 25.10 -25.97
N THR A 63 -26.01 26.18 -26.67
CA THR A 63 -25.14 26.75 -27.71
C THR A 63 -24.83 28.21 -27.42
N VAL A 64 -23.64 28.67 -27.78
CA VAL A 64 -23.23 30.08 -27.64
C VAL A 64 -23.20 30.82 -28.98
N PRO A 65 -23.37 32.16 -28.98
CA PRO A 65 -23.21 32.99 -30.17
C PRO A 65 -21.77 32.99 -30.73
N SER A 66 -21.56 33.68 -31.85
CA SER A 66 -20.21 33.86 -32.41
C SER A 66 -19.32 34.71 -31.50
N VAL A 67 -18.00 34.63 -31.66
CA VAL A 67 -17.03 35.43 -30.89
C VAL A 67 -17.26 36.92 -31.10
N ASP A 68 -17.48 37.36 -32.34
CA ASP A 68 -17.72 38.77 -32.67
C ASP A 68 -18.99 39.30 -32.00
N GLU A 69 -20.06 38.50 -32.00
CA GLU A 69 -21.33 38.86 -31.36
C GLU A 69 -21.18 38.96 -29.84
N MET A 70 -20.54 37.97 -29.20
CA MET A 70 -20.26 38.03 -27.76
C MET A 70 -19.35 39.21 -27.40
N THR A 71 -18.37 39.52 -28.26
CA THR A 71 -17.47 40.66 -28.09
C THR A 71 -18.23 41.99 -28.16
N ALA A 72 -19.18 42.13 -29.09
CA ALA A 72 -20.05 43.28 -29.19
C ALA A 72 -20.97 43.42 -27.96
N LEU A 73 -21.53 42.31 -27.47
CA LEU A 73 -22.36 42.30 -26.25
C LEU A 73 -21.56 42.76 -25.02
N VAL A 74 -20.35 42.23 -24.83
CA VAL A 74 -19.47 42.58 -23.70
C VAL A 74 -18.96 44.02 -23.81
N ALA A 75 -18.79 44.55 -25.02
CA ALA A 75 -18.49 45.96 -25.21
C ALA A 75 -19.66 46.88 -24.82
N ALA A 76 -20.90 46.44 -25.05
CA ALA A 76 -22.11 47.20 -24.77
C ALA A 76 -22.54 47.16 -23.28
N ALA A 77 -22.24 46.09 -22.56
CA ALA A 77 -22.64 45.92 -21.15
C ALA A 77 -21.52 45.29 -20.30
N PRO A 78 -21.32 45.74 -19.05
CA PRO A 78 -20.30 45.18 -18.16
C PRO A 78 -20.59 43.74 -17.74
N VAL A 79 -21.85 43.31 -17.78
CA VAL A 79 -22.27 41.95 -17.46
C VAL A 79 -23.14 41.44 -18.59
N VAL A 80 -22.72 40.35 -19.23
CA VAL A 80 -23.46 39.65 -20.28
C VAL A 80 -23.80 38.26 -19.79
N ARG A 81 -25.09 37.92 -19.77
CA ARG A 81 -25.58 36.58 -19.43
C ARG A 81 -26.18 35.94 -20.68
N LEU A 82 -25.56 34.87 -21.16
CA LEU A 82 -26.06 34.11 -22.29
C LEU A 82 -27.24 33.21 -21.86
N PRO A 83 -28.15 32.84 -22.79
CA PRO A 83 -29.24 31.93 -22.50
C PRO A 83 -28.77 30.61 -21.86
N GLY A 84 -29.51 30.13 -20.87
CA GLY A 84 -29.18 28.91 -20.12
C GLY A 84 -28.12 29.07 -19.02
N SER A 85 -27.61 30.28 -18.79
CA SER A 85 -26.67 30.55 -17.70
C SER A 85 -27.27 30.21 -16.33
N VAL A 86 -26.56 29.40 -15.54
CA VAL A 86 -27.00 28.94 -14.21
C VAL A 86 -26.27 29.60 -13.04
N ALA A 87 -25.24 30.40 -13.30
CA ALA A 87 -24.52 31.13 -12.26
C ALA A 87 -25.34 32.31 -11.72
N TYR A 88 -25.35 32.45 -10.40
CA TYR A 88 -25.94 33.57 -9.67
C TYR A 88 -24.92 34.16 -8.71
N TRP A 89 -25.07 35.44 -8.38
CA TRP A 89 -24.21 36.08 -7.39
C TRP A 89 -24.89 37.28 -6.76
N ASN A 90 -24.36 37.72 -5.63
CA ASN A 90 -24.77 38.93 -4.95
C ASN A 90 -24.22 40.14 -5.71
N GLU A 91 -25.07 40.77 -6.52
CA GLU A 91 -24.66 41.89 -7.36
C GLU A 91 -24.04 43.05 -6.58
N GLN A 92 -24.55 43.33 -5.39
CA GLN A 92 -24.03 44.43 -4.57
C GLN A 92 -22.58 44.15 -4.16
N ARG A 93 -22.31 42.96 -3.61
CA ARG A 93 -20.96 42.59 -3.17
C ARG A 93 -19.96 42.52 -4.32
N VAL A 94 -20.38 41.99 -5.46
CA VAL A 94 -19.51 41.96 -6.65
C VAL A 94 -19.25 43.38 -7.15
N ARG A 95 -20.26 44.26 -7.18
CA ARG A 95 -20.11 45.66 -7.61
C ARG A 95 -19.15 46.46 -6.74
N GLU A 96 -19.09 46.19 -5.44
CA GLU A 96 -18.16 46.82 -4.50
C GLU A 96 -16.68 46.57 -4.87
N VAL A 97 -16.38 45.45 -5.53
CA VAL A 97 -15.01 45.08 -5.93
C VAL A 97 -14.77 45.13 -7.45
N ALA A 98 -15.83 45.10 -8.27
CA ALA A 98 -15.75 44.93 -9.72
C ALA A 98 -14.96 46.02 -10.44
N GLY A 99 -15.11 47.30 -10.07
CA GLY A 99 -14.56 48.40 -10.87
C GLY A 99 -14.99 48.30 -12.34
N ASP A 100 -14.04 48.37 -13.28
CA ASP A 100 -14.29 48.27 -14.73
C ASP A 100 -14.30 46.82 -15.26
N THR A 101 -14.39 45.82 -14.38
CA THR A 101 -14.39 44.40 -14.75
C THR A 101 -15.60 44.07 -15.63
N ARG A 102 -15.35 43.43 -16.77
CA ARG A 102 -16.40 42.89 -17.65
C ARG A 102 -16.55 41.39 -17.47
N ILE A 103 -17.79 40.93 -17.30
CA ILE A 103 -18.14 39.53 -16.99
C ILE A 103 -19.01 38.96 -18.11
N LEU A 104 -18.54 37.87 -18.72
CA LEU A 104 -19.32 37.05 -19.67
C LEU A 104 -19.75 35.76 -18.97
N VAL A 105 -21.04 35.45 -18.97
CA VAL A 105 -21.61 34.26 -18.34
C VAL A 105 -22.24 33.38 -19.42
N ALA A 106 -21.84 32.11 -19.43
CA ALA A 106 -22.26 31.10 -20.38
C ALA A 106 -22.87 29.89 -19.66
N PRO A 107 -23.80 29.16 -20.31
CA PRO A 107 -24.38 27.94 -19.76
C PRO A 107 -23.32 26.84 -19.54
N PRO A 108 -23.61 25.85 -18.67
CA PRO A 108 -22.83 24.63 -18.61
C PRO A 108 -23.09 23.74 -19.84
N GLY A 109 -22.29 22.69 -20.02
CA GLY A 109 -22.55 21.66 -21.04
C GLY A 109 -22.13 22.04 -22.47
N LEU A 110 -21.36 23.11 -22.62
CA LEU A 110 -20.75 23.51 -23.90
C LEU A 110 -19.71 22.49 -24.38
N ASP A 111 -19.64 22.28 -25.69
CA ASP A 111 -18.60 21.43 -26.28
C ASP A 111 -17.20 22.10 -26.23
N SER A 112 -16.17 21.44 -26.78
CA SER A 112 -14.81 22.01 -26.79
C SER A 112 -14.73 23.33 -27.56
N ASP A 113 -15.40 23.39 -28.71
CA ASP A 113 -15.25 24.49 -29.67
C ASP A 113 -16.06 25.70 -29.17
N GLU A 114 -17.23 25.46 -28.59
CA GLU A 114 -18.04 26.46 -27.90
C GLU A 114 -17.34 27.05 -26.68
N ARG A 115 -16.69 26.23 -25.87
CA ARG A 115 -15.90 26.72 -24.73
C ARG A 115 -14.73 27.59 -25.21
N GLU A 116 -14.09 27.19 -26.31
CA GLU A 116 -13.01 28.00 -26.89
C GLU A 116 -13.54 29.33 -27.42
N ARG A 117 -14.70 29.35 -28.09
CA ARG A 117 -15.35 30.60 -28.50
C ARG A 117 -15.63 31.55 -27.34
N VAL A 118 -16.05 31.05 -26.17
CA VAL A 118 -16.23 31.89 -24.97
C VAL A 118 -14.89 32.42 -24.45
N ARG A 119 -13.82 31.62 -24.54
CA ARG A 119 -12.46 32.02 -24.13
C ARG A 119 -11.88 33.10 -25.03
N ASP A 120 -12.13 33.02 -26.33
CA ASP A 120 -11.62 33.94 -27.34
C ASP A 120 -12.22 35.37 -27.27
N VAL A 121 -13.23 35.60 -26.44
CA VAL A 121 -13.81 36.95 -26.23
C VAL A 121 -12.86 37.82 -25.39
N GLU A 122 -11.84 38.41 -26.02
CA GLU A 122 -10.76 39.17 -25.34
C GLU A 122 -11.27 40.32 -24.46
N ASN A 123 -12.38 40.95 -24.83
CA ASN A 123 -12.98 42.07 -24.10
C ASN A 123 -13.59 41.67 -22.74
N ALA A 124 -13.78 40.37 -22.48
CA ALA A 124 -14.25 39.88 -21.19
C ALA A 124 -13.07 39.71 -20.23
N THR A 125 -13.09 40.43 -19.11
CA THR A 125 -12.08 40.27 -18.04
C THR A 125 -12.28 38.94 -17.33
N ILE A 126 -13.55 38.59 -17.05
CA ILE A 126 -13.95 37.37 -16.37
C ILE A 126 -14.94 36.61 -17.24
N ARG A 127 -14.80 35.29 -17.26
CA ARG A 127 -15.67 34.34 -17.94
C ARG A 127 -16.20 33.35 -16.92
N VAL A 128 -17.51 33.13 -16.95
CA VAL A 128 -18.20 32.16 -16.12
C VAL A 128 -18.84 31.11 -17.03
N ILE A 129 -18.43 29.85 -16.93
CA ILE A 129 -19.01 28.73 -17.71
C ILE A 129 -19.65 27.76 -16.72
N GLY A 130 -20.98 27.64 -16.75
CA GLY A 130 -21.70 26.94 -15.70
C GLY A 130 -21.58 27.70 -14.37
N THR A 131 -20.76 27.17 -13.46
CA THR A 131 -20.34 27.84 -12.21
C THR A 131 -18.81 27.98 -12.09
N GLU A 132 -18.06 27.58 -13.12
CA GLU A 132 -16.62 27.80 -13.19
C GLU A 132 -16.33 29.28 -13.45
N VAL A 133 -15.50 29.91 -12.62
CA VAL A 133 -15.14 31.33 -12.74
C VAL A 133 -13.66 31.46 -13.11
N SER A 134 -13.36 32.09 -14.25
CA SER A 134 -12.00 32.21 -14.80
C SER A 134 -11.73 33.60 -15.37
N GLY A 135 -10.45 34.00 -15.43
CA GLY A 135 -10.02 35.30 -15.96
C GLY A 135 -8.51 35.36 -16.18
N GLY A 136 -8.09 35.68 -17.40
CA GLY A 136 -6.68 35.60 -17.79
C GLY A 136 -6.12 34.18 -17.58
N PHE A 137 -5.00 34.06 -16.86
CA PHE A 137 -4.40 32.78 -16.49
C PHE A 137 -4.93 32.21 -15.16
N TYR A 138 -5.89 32.88 -14.51
CA TYR A 138 -6.41 32.51 -13.21
C TYR A 138 -7.78 31.85 -13.29
N GLN A 139 -8.02 30.93 -12.38
CA GLN A 139 -9.31 30.30 -12.13
C GLN A 139 -9.57 30.34 -10.62
N ALA A 140 -10.77 30.76 -10.22
CA ALA A 140 -11.20 30.70 -8.84
C ALA A 140 -11.94 29.37 -8.59
N SER A 141 -11.65 28.74 -7.46
CA SER A 141 -12.26 27.49 -7.03
C SER A 141 -12.57 27.55 -5.54
N SER A 142 -13.73 27.02 -5.14
CA SER A 142 -14.06 26.85 -3.73
C SER A 142 -13.21 25.75 -3.11
N ASP A 143 -12.86 25.92 -1.84
CA ASP A 143 -12.05 25.01 -1.05
C ASP A 143 -12.67 24.65 0.32
N THR A 144 -13.86 25.20 0.62
CA THR A 144 -14.63 24.90 1.83
C THR A 144 -15.98 24.28 1.51
N LEU A 145 -16.49 23.45 2.41
CA LEU A 145 -17.82 22.83 2.26
C LEU A 145 -18.97 23.84 2.17
N PRO A 146 -19.03 24.92 2.99
CA PRO A 146 -20.05 25.94 2.82
C PRO A 146 -20.03 26.57 1.42
N ALA A 147 -18.86 26.84 0.86
CA ALA A 147 -18.72 27.42 -0.47
C ALA A 147 -19.15 26.44 -1.59
N TRP A 148 -18.71 25.18 -1.54
CA TRP A 148 -19.18 24.15 -2.50
C TRP A 148 -20.68 23.95 -2.42
N ARG A 149 -21.26 23.99 -1.22
CA ARG A 149 -22.70 23.86 -1.02
C ARG A 149 -23.46 25.02 -1.64
N ALA A 150 -23.01 26.27 -1.45
CA ALA A 150 -23.62 27.41 -2.14
C ALA A 150 -23.50 27.27 -3.66
N GLN A 151 -22.30 26.94 -4.16
CA GLN A 151 -22.04 26.76 -5.58
C GLN A 151 -22.93 25.67 -6.22
N PHE A 152 -22.99 24.47 -5.65
CA PHE A 152 -23.65 23.33 -6.27
C PHE A 152 -25.13 23.16 -5.92
N ALA A 153 -25.60 23.79 -4.83
CA ALA A 153 -27.02 23.78 -4.47
C ALA A 153 -27.78 24.91 -5.16
N THR A 154 -27.21 26.10 -5.32
CA THR A 154 -27.92 27.30 -5.82
C THR A 154 -27.27 27.97 -7.02
N GLY A 155 -26.10 27.51 -7.48
CA GLY A 155 -25.35 28.18 -8.54
C GLY A 155 -24.62 29.44 -8.07
N ASP A 156 -24.45 29.64 -6.76
CA ASP A 156 -23.82 30.84 -6.22
C ASP A 156 -22.31 30.87 -6.49
N VAL A 157 -21.86 31.88 -7.22
CA VAL A 157 -20.45 32.14 -7.54
C VAL A 157 -19.94 33.46 -6.97
N THR A 158 -20.64 34.04 -5.98
CA THR A 158 -20.33 35.35 -5.39
C THR A 158 -18.89 35.44 -4.90
N ASP A 159 -18.49 34.53 -4.01
CA ASP A 159 -17.15 34.58 -3.41
C ASP A 159 -16.06 34.21 -4.43
N LEU A 160 -16.37 33.35 -5.42
CA LEU A 160 -15.46 33.04 -6.54
C LEU A 160 -15.18 34.27 -7.41
N LEU A 161 -16.22 35.06 -7.73
CA LEU A 161 -16.06 36.30 -8.47
C LEU A 161 -15.26 37.32 -7.67
N ILE A 162 -15.57 37.50 -6.37
CA ILE A 162 -14.86 38.44 -5.51
C ILE A 162 -13.38 38.07 -5.39
N ALA A 163 -13.08 36.79 -5.15
CA ALA A 163 -11.71 36.27 -5.11
C ALA A 163 -10.96 36.54 -6.41
N LEU A 164 -11.56 36.21 -7.57
CA LEU A 164 -10.89 36.42 -8.85
C LEU A 164 -10.68 37.91 -9.16
N ILE A 165 -11.69 38.76 -8.94
CA ILE A 165 -11.61 40.20 -9.19
C ILE A 165 -10.51 40.83 -8.33
N THR A 166 -10.50 40.53 -7.03
CA THR A 166 -9.50 41.08 -6.11
C THR A 166 -8.10 40.58 -6.43
N ALA A 167 -7.95 39.31 -6.82
CA ALA A 167 -6.67 38.75 -7.28
C ALA A 167 -6.14 39.44 -8.55
N LEU A 168 -7.00 39.65 -9.56
CA LEU A 168 -6.63 40.35 -10.80
C LEU A 168 -6.22 41.81 -10.53
N ARG A 169 -6.85 42.45 -9.54
CA ARG A 169 -6.54 43.81 -9.10
C ARG A 169 -5.39 43.90 -8.10
N LYS A 170 -4.86 42.76 -7.64
CA LYS A 170 -3.83 42.66 -6.58
C LYS A 170 -4.26 43.32 -5.26
N GLU A 171 -5.55 43.21 -4.94
CA GLU A 171 -6.15 43.68 -3.70
C GLU A 171 -6.35 42.50 -2.73
N SER A 172 -6.51 42.80 -1.43
CA SER A 172 -6.80 41.76 -0.44
C SER A 172 -8.21 41.21 -0.65
N THR A 173 -8.35 39.90 -0.80
CA THR A 173 -9.65 39.23 -0.88
C THR A 173 -10.37 39.31 0.47
N PRO A 174 -11.61 39.83 0.52
CA PRO A 174 -12.46 39.77 1.70
C PRO A 174 -12.69 38.32 2.14
N ALA A 175 -12.94 38.09 3.42
CA ALA A 175 -13.32 36.77 3.91
C ALA A 175 -14.65 36.31 3.29
N ASP A 176 -14.71 35.02 2.94
CA ASP A 176 -15.90 34.36 2.43
C ASP A 176 -17.07 34.46 3.40
N ARG A 177 -18.30 34.46 2.87
CA ARG A 177 -19.52 34.56 3.67
C ARG A 177 -20.54 33.52 3.24
N ASP A 178 -20.97 32.69 4.19
CA ASP A 178 -22.08 31.78 3.98
C ASP A 178 -23.41 32.55 3.97
N GLU A 179 -23.88 32.91 2.77
CA GLU A 179 -25.16 33.60 2.56
C GLU A 179 -26.34 32.61 2.39
N LEU A 180 -26.08 31.31 2.42
CA LEU A 180 -27.10 30.30 2.22
C LEU A 180 -28.04 30.22 3.42
N ARG A 181 -29.30 30.57 3.21
CA ARG A 181 -30.32 30.59 4.26
C ARG A 181 -31.07 29.26 4.31
N TRP A 182 -31.17 28.70 5.51
CA TRP A 182 -31.91 27.46 5.77
C TRP A 182 -33.24 27.76 6.46
N ARG A 183 -34.27 26.98 6.13
CA ARG A 183 -35.54 26.93 6.83
C ARG A 183 -35.94 25.49 7.12
N GLU A 184 -36.82 25.29 8.08
CA GLU A 184 -37.46 23.99 8.27
C GLU A 184 -38.40 23.69 7.09
N PRO A 185 -38.46 22.44 6.61
CA PRO A 185 -39.52 22.01 5.70
C PRO A 185 -40.89 22.21 6.35
N SER A 186 -41.86 22.74 5.60
CA SER A 186 -43.23 22.84 6.08
C SER A 186 -43.85 21.44 6.28
N GLY A 187 -44.90 21.38 7.10
CA GLY A 187 -45.64 20.12 7.35
C GLY A 187 -46.06 19.40 6.06
N PRO A 188 -46.68 20.08 5.07
CA PRO A 188 -47.05 19.48 3.80
C PRO A 188 -45.84 19.01 2.98
N GLU A 189 -44.77 19.81 2.89
CA GLU A 189 -43.54 19.45 2.18
C GLU A 189 -42.92 18.16 2.75
N LEU A 190 -42.74 18.11 4.07
CA LEU A 190 -42.16 16.95 4.75
C LEU A 190 -43.04 15.71 4.62
N THR A 191 -44.38 15.89 4.64
CA THR A 191 -45.33 14.77 4.52
C THR A 191 -45.29 14.16 3.12
N ALA A 192 -45.18 14.98 2.07
CA ALA A 192 -45.02 14.49 0.70
C ALA A 192 -43.74 13.66 0.57
N VAL A 193 -42.60 14.19 1.02
CA VAL A 193 -41.32 13.46 1.00
C VAL A 193 -41.40 12.14 1.76
N LEU A 194 -41.96 12.16 2.98
CA LEU A 194 -42.08 10.94 3.79
C LEU A 194 -42.99 9.87 3.17
N THR A 195 -44.02 10.28 2.43
CA THR A 195 -44.91 9.35 1.75
C THR A 195 -44.14 8.57 0.69
N ASP A 196 -43.36 9.27 -0.14
CA ASP A 196 -42.57 8.66 -1.20
C ASP A 196 -41.42 7.79 -0.66
N LEU A 197 -40.75 8.27 0.40
CA LEU A 197 -39.67 7.53 1.07
C LEU A 197 -40.16 6.22 1.69
N ARG A 198 -41.34 6.21 2.32
CA ARG A 198 -41.91 4.97 2.87
C ARG A 198 -42.36 3.99 1.80
N ALA A 199 -42.88 4.51 0.68
CA ALA A 199 -43.38 3.67 -0.39
C ALA A 199 -42.25 3.06 -1.25
N THR A 200 -41.20 3.82 -1.53
CA THR A 200 -40.19 3.45 -2.54
C THR A 200 -38.75 3.61 -2.08
N GLY A 201 -38.50 4.18 -0.90
CA GLY A 201 -37.16 4.53 -0.43
C GLY A 201 -36.56 5.75 -1.13
N ARG A 202 -37.30 6.42 -2.03
CA ARG A 202 -36.83 7.61 -2.73
C ARG A 202 -37.91 8.66 -2.93
N HIS A 203 -37.52 9.94 -2.94
CA HIS A 203 -38.33 11.06 -3.35
C HIS A 203 -37.59 11.83 -4.45
N VAL A 204 -38.26 12.11 -5.57
CA VAL A 204 -37.71 12.90 -6.67
C VAL A 204 -38.66 14.07 -6.90
N ALA A 205 -38.24 15.27 -6.51
CA ALA A 205 -39.07 16.46 -6.66
C ALA A 205 -39.17 16.90 -8.13
N PRO A 206 -40.24 17.62 -8.52
CA PRO A 206 -40.36 18.17 -9.85
C PRO A 206 -39.13 19.00 -10.26
N GLY A 207 -38.58 18.73 -11.44
CA GLY A 207 -37.38 19.39 -11.97
C GLY A 207 -36.05 18.76 -11.55
N ALA A 208 -36.04 17.79 -10.63
CA ALA A 208 -34.85 16.99 -10.34
C ALA A 208 -34.52 16.08 -11.54
N THR A 209 -33.23 15.87 -11.81
CA THR A 209 -32.76 15.06 -12.96
C THR A 209 -32.45 13.61 -12.58
N LEU A 210 -32.72 13.21 -11.33
CA LEU A 210 -32.52 11.84 -10.87
C LEU A 210 -33.61 10.89 -11.43
N THR A 211 -33.22 10.01 -12.35
CA THR A 211 -34.12 8.98 -12.93
C THR A 211 -34.24 7.75 -12.04
N ASP A 212 -33.11 7.28 -11.53
CA ASP A 212 -32.97 6.08 -10.70
C ASP A 212 -31.75 6.21 -9.79
N VAL A 213 -31.77 5.45 -8.69
CA VAL A 213 -30.62 5.37 -7.78
C VAL A 213 -29.65 4.33 -8.34
N PRO A 214 -28.36 4.64 -8.53
CA PRO A 214 -27.36 3.68 -9.01
C PRO A 214 -27.23 2.46 -8.08
N GLU A 215 -27.95 1.37 -8.39
CA GLU A 215 -28.16 0.26 -7.45
C GLU A 215 -26.88 -0.37 -6.92
N ALA A 216 -25.88 -0.58 -7.78
CA ALA A 216 -24.63 -1.21 -7.38
C ALA A 216 -23.85 -0.31 -6.38
N ALA A 217 -23.74 0.98 -6.68
CA ALA A 217 -23.08 1.94 -5.79
C ALA A 217 -23.86 2.11 -4.48
N ALA A 218 -25.18 2.15 -4.54
CA ALA A 218 -26.06 2.24 -3.38
C ALA A 218 -25.94 1.03 -2.45
N ARG A 219 -25.99 -0.20 -2.99
CA ARG A 219 -25.83 -1.44 -2.21
C ARG A 219 -24.44 -1.53 -1.57
N ASN A 220 -23.40 -1.07 -2.26
CA ASN A 220 -22.03 -1.08 -1.72
C ASN A 220 -21.86 -0.03 -0.60
N ALA A 221 -22.39 1.18 -0.79
CA ALA A 221 -22.33 2.25 0.19
C ALA A 221 -23.16 1.95 1.44
N PHE A 222 -24.38 1.45 1.24
CA PHE A 222 -25.38 1.18 2.27
C PHE A 222 -26.01 -0.21 2.06
N PRO A 223 -25.37 -1.29 2.57
CA PRO A 223 -25.84 -2.67 2.38
C PRO A 223 -27.24 -2.91 2.93
N ASP A 224 -27.59 -2.25 4.03
CA ASP A 224 -28.89 -2.36 4.69
C ASP A 224 -29.94 -1.40 4.10
N GLY A 225 -29.58 -0.66 3.04
CA GLY A 225 -30.42 0.33 2.39
C GLY A 225 -30.26 1.75 2.93
N ALA A 226 -30.70 2.72 2.12
CA ALA A 226 -30.74 4.14 2.46
C ALA A 226 -31.95 4.79 1.79
N TRP A 227 -32.36 5.94 2.32
CA TRP A 227 -33.40 6.79 1.73
C TRP A 227 -32.77 7.90 0.91
N TYR A 228 -33.33 8.17 -0.27
CA TYR A 228 -32.78 9.13 -1.22
C TYR A 228 -33.79 10.24 -1.51
N VAL A 229 -33.39 11.49 -1.30
CA VAL A 229 -34.20 12.66 -1.64
C VAL A 229 -33.46 13.45 -2.69
N ALA A 230 -34.05 13.64 -3.87
CA ALA A 230 -33.48 14.42 -4.95
C ALA A 230 -34.35 15.65 -5.23
N LEU A 231 -33.73 16.82 -5.12
CA LEU A 231 -34.34 18.11 -5.36
C LEU A 231 -33.61 18.80 -6.54
N PRO A 232 -34.30 19.61 -7.36
CA PRO A 232 -33.63 20.40 -8.39
C PRO A 232 -32.60 21.36 -7.80
N VAL A 233 -31.83 22.04 -8.66
CA VAL A 233 -31.05 23.22 -8.25
C VAL A 233 -32.01 24.21 -7.57
N GLN A 234 -31.61 24.68 -6.40
CA GLN A 234 -32.40 25.57 -5.56
C GLN A 234 -32.26 27.00 -6.05
N ARG A 235 -33.32 27.80 -5.87
CA ARG A 235 -33.30 29.19 -6.30
C ARG A 235 -32.33 30.00 -5.47
N TYR A 236 -31.47 30.75 -6.14
CA TYR A 236 -30.56 31.68 -5.48
C TYR A 236 -31.30 32.71 -4.64
N GLY A 237 -30.81 32.97 -3.41
CA GLY A 237 -31.35 33.96 -2.49
C GLY A 237 -32.59 33.55 -1.69
N GLU A 238 -33.29 32.48 -2.07
CA GLU A 238 -34.44 31.95 -1.33
C GLU A 238 -33.99 31.02 -0.17
N PRO A 239 -34.73 30.94 0.95
CA PRO A 239 -34.41 29.98 2.02
C PRO A 239 -34.69 28.52 1.61
N LEU A 240 -33.68 27.65 1.78
CA LEU A 240 -33.73 26.22 1.45
C LEU A 240 -34.37 25.40 2.56
N ALA A 241 -35.32 24.55 2.21
CA ALA A 241 -35.90 23.57 3.13
C ALA A 241 -34.85 22.52 3.52
N ARG A 242 -34.52 22.44 4.81
CA ARG A 242 -33.47 21.56 5.32
C ARG A 242 -34.00 20.16 5.63
N TYR A 243 -34.19 19.34 4.59
CA TYR A 243 -34.81 18.01 4.74
C TYR A 243 -33.99 17.01 5.55
N GLY A 244 -32.66 17.00 5.39
CA GLY A 244 -31.79 16.03 6.04
C GLY A 244 -31.97 15.93 7.57
N PRO A 245 -31.76 17.02 8.32
CA PRO A 245 -31.98 17.05 9.77
C PRO A 245 -33.43 16.78 10.17
N ALA A 246 -34.41 17.29 9.40
CA ALA A 246 -35.83 17.07 9.70
C ALA A 246 -36.22 15.58 9.58
N LEU A 247 -35.65 14.87 8.61
CA LEU A 247 -35.85 13.44 8.43
C LEU A 247 -35.05 12.62 9.44
N SER A 248 -33.78 12.95 9.67
CA SER A 248 -32.93 12.21 10.61
C SER A 248 -33.40 12.35 12.07
N ALA A 249 -34.03 13.47 12.44
CA ALA A 249 -34.65 13.62 13.76
C ALA A 249 -35.80 12.63 13.98
N ARG A 250 -36.51 12.23 12.92
CA ARG A 250 -37.60 11.25 12.97
C ARG A 250 -37.13 9.81 12.80
N PHE A 251 -36.02 9.62 12.08
CA PHE A 251 -35.45 8.32 11.73
C PHE A 251 -33.94 8.32 11.97
N PRO A 252 -33.48 8.34 13.23
CA PRO A 252 -32.06 8.51 13.57
C PRO A 252 -31.19 7.35 13.08
N ASP A 253 -31.77 6.14 13.00
CA ASP A 253 -31.07 4.92 12.59
C ASP A 253 -31.08 4.69 11.07
N GLN A 254 -31.80 5.53 10.31
CA GLN A 254 -31.93 5.39 8.87
C GLN A 254 -30.86 6.22 8.16
N PRO A 255 -30.03 5.63 7.27
CA PRO A 255 -29.21 6.39 6.34
C PRO A 255 -30.08 7.17 5.36
N ILE A 256 -29.82 8.47 5.22
CA ILE A 256 -30.56 9.40 4.35
C ILE A 256 -29.56 10.21 3.53
N VAL A 257 -29.70 10.17 2.21
CA VAL A 257 -28.92 10.98 1.26
C VAL A 257 -29.85 12.00 0.64
N VAL A 258 -29.51 13.28 0.75
CA VAL A 258 -30.29 14.40 0.22
C VAL A 258 -29.47 15.14 -0.83
N MET A 259 -30.03 15.30 -2.03
CA MET A 259 -29.43 16.07 -3.10
C MET A 259 -30.19 17.38 -3.33
N TYR A 260 -29.47 18.49 -3.36
CA TYR A 260 -29.96 19.80 -3.79
C TYR A 260 -29.19 20.17 -5.06
N GLY A 261 -29.78 19.96 -6.24
CA GLY A 261 -29.03 20.07 -7.49
C GLY A 261 -27.85 19.09 -7.50
N LEU A 262 -26.63 19.60 -7.60
CA LEU A 262 -25.40 18.78 -7.59
C LEU A 262 -24.78 18.68 -6.19
N TRP A 263 -25.31 19.38 -5.19
CA TRP A 263 -24.89 19.24 -3.79
C TRP A 263 -25.53 17.99 -3.16
N VAL A 264 -24.75 17.24 -2.38
CA VAL A 264 -25.14 15.96 -1.76
C VAL A 264 -24.80 16.00 -0.28
N GLU A 265 -25.79 15.71 0.55
CA GLU A 265 -25.67 15.59 1.99
C GLU A 265 -25.97 14.18 2.45
N TYR A 266 -25.24 13.73 3.48
CA TYR A 266 -25.54 12.50 4.20
C TYR A 266 -26.00 12.83 5.62
N HIS A 267 -27.09 12.19 6.02
CA HIS A 267 -27.67 12.26 7.36
C HIS A 267 -28.00 10.85 7.84
N GLY A 268 -27.81 10.56 9.12
CA GLY A 268 -28.08 9.24 9.71
C GLY A 268 -26.95 8.76 10.63
N PRO A 269 -26.82 7.45 10.85
CA PRO A 269 -25.83 6.89 11.76
C PRO A 269 -24.40 7.30 11.41
N GLY A 270 -23.66 7.75 12.42
CA GLY A 270 -22.26 8.18 12.26
C GLY A 270 -22.04 9.43 11.41
N ALA A 271 -23.10 10.22 11.12
CA ALA A 271 -22.98 11.40 10.26
C ALA A 271 -21.97 12.45 10.79
N ALA A 272 -21.84 12.59 12.11
CA ALA A 272 -20.90 13.53 12.73
C ALA A 272 -19.43 13.26 12.32
N ASP A 273 -19.06 12.00 12.17
CA ASP A 273 -17.67 11.60 11.85
C ASP A 273 -17.47 11.41 10.34
N PHE A 274 -18.56 11.24 9.58
CA PHE A 274 -18.52 10.78 8.20
C PHE A 274 -18.93 11.83 7.16
N ALA A 275 -20.00 12.59 7.42
CA ALA A 275 -20.65 13.40 6.40
C ALA A 275 -19.72 14.48 5.84
N GLU A 276 -18.97 15.13 6.72
CA GLU A 276 -17.99 16.16 6.36
C GLU A 276 -16.85 15.58 5.52
N LEU A 277 -16.27 14.46 5.96
CA LEU A 277 -15.20 13.79 5.23
C LEU A 277 -15.64 13.32 3.84
N ALA A 278 -16.83 12.73 3.74
CA ALA A 278 -17.40 12.28 2.47
C ALA A 278 -17.61 13.45 1.51
N GLY A 279 -18.20 14.56 2.00
CA GLY A 279 -18.35 15.78 1.24
C GLY A 279 -17.00 16.35 0.79
N ALA A 280 -16.08 16.58 1.71
CA ALA A 280 -14.80 17.22 1.42
C ALA A 280 -13.95 16.39 0.44
N SER A 281 -13.93 15.07 0.62
CA SER A 281 -13.21 14.15 -0.27
C SER A 281 -13.82 14.10 -1.67
N PHE A 282 -15.16 14.15 -1.77
CA PHE A 282 -15.86 14.15 -3.05
C PHE A 282 -15.65 15.48 -3.80
N TYR A 283 -16.02 16.61 -3.19
CA TYR A 283 -15.93 17.92 -3.86
C TYR A 283 -14.48 18.37 -4.07
N GLY A 284 -13.56 18.06 -3.15
CA GLY A 284 -12.14 18.34 -3.34
C GLY A 284 -11.56 17.67 -4.58
N GLN A 285 -12.11 16.53 -5.02
CA GLN A 285 -11.68 15.85 -6.24
C GLN A 285 -12.48 16.21 -7.48
N PHE A 286 -13.79 16.42 -7.35
CA PHE A 286 -14.70 16.52 -8.50
C PHE A 286 -15.27 17.92 -8.75
N ALA A 287 -15.10 18.89 -7.85
CA ALA A 287 -15.72 20.22 -7.98
C ALA A 287 -15.37 20.92 -9.31
N SER A 288 -14.11 20.88 -9.75
CA SER A 288 -13.68 21.49 -11.02
C SER A 288 -14.38 20.89 -12.24
N VAL A 289 -14.68 19.58 -12.22
CA VAL A 289 -15.39 18.93 -13.31
C VAL A 289 -16.89 19.21 -13.23
N LEU A 290 -17.45 19.24 -12.02
CA LEU A 290 -18.86 19.57 -11.80
C LEU A 290 -19.19 21.04 -12.11
N SER A 291 -18.23 21.96 -11.96
CA SER A 291 -18.49 23.39 -12.15
C SER A 291 -18.73 23.78 -13.62
N ARG A 292 -18.15 23.05 -14.56
CA ARG A 292 -18.16 23.38 -16.00
C ARG A 292 -19.13 22.55 -16.86
N SER A 293 -19.60 21.43 -16.32
CA SER A 293 -20.35 20.42 -17.06
C SER A 293 -21.74 20.24 -16.47
N ASP A 294 -22.72 20.00 -17.33
CA ASP A 294 -24.08 19.72 -16.90
C ASP A 294 -24.26 18.20 -16.72
N TYR A 295 -24.18 17.73 -15.47
CA TYR A 295 -24.31 16.31 -15.14
C TYR A 295 -25.69 15.98 -14.58
N PRO A 296 -26.31 14.86 -15.00
CA PRO A 296 -27.51 14.37 -14.34
C PRO A 296 -27.20 13.94 -12.90
N GLN A 297 -28.16 14.15 -12.00
CA GLN A 297 -28.01 13.82 -10.57
C GLN A 297 -27.65 12.35 -10.32
N ARG A 298 -28.09 11.45 -11.20
CA ARG A 298 -27.74 10.02 -11.14
C ARG A 298 -26.23 9.79 -11.14
N ASN A 299 -25.49 10.52 -11.98
CA ASN A 299 -24.03 10.34 -12.11
C ASN A 299 -23.31 10.88 -10.88
N VAL A 300 -23.70 12.08 -10.45
CA VAL A 300 -23.15 12.71 -9.24
C VAL A 300 -23.38 11.82 -8.02
N LEU A 301 -24.61 11.29 -7.87
CA LEU A 301 -24.95 10.36 -6.80
C LEU A 301 -24.12 9.08 -6.86
N GLY A 302 -23.95 8.48 -8.06
CA GLY A 302 -23.17 7.26 -8.22
C GLY A 302 -21.71 7.43 -7.76
N VAL A 303 -21.07 8.53 -8.18
CA VAL A 303 -19.68 8.82 -7.80
C VAL A 303 -19.57 9.16 -6.31
N TYR A 304 -20.53 9.91 -5.76
CA TYR A 304 -20.60 10.17 -4.32
C TYR A 304 -20.71 8.85 -3.52
N LEU A 305 -21.61 7.95 -3.91
CA LEU A 305 -21.81 6.66 -3.25
C LEU A 305 -20.58 5.73 -3.37
N ASN A 306 -19.87 5.78 -4.50
CA ASN A 306 -18.58 5.10 -4.63
C ASN A 306 -17.56 5.67 -3.64
N ARG A 307 -17.51 6.99 -3.45
CA ARG A 307 -16.65 7.62 -2.43
C ARG A 307 -17.06 7.23 -1.00
N VAL A 308 -18.36 7.16 -0.72
CA VAL A 308 -18.87 6.61 0.56
C VAL A 308 -18.37 5.19 0.78
N THR A 309 -18.44 4.35 -0.26
CA THR A 309 -17.93 2.98 -0.24
C THR A 309 -16.44 2.96 0.08
N ASP A 310 -15.63 3.77 -0.61
CA ASP A 310 -14.18 3.84 -0.42
C ASP A 310 -13.81 4.26 1.01
N ILE A 311 -14.46 5.29 1.55
CA ILE A 311 -14.22 5.77 2.91
C ILE A 311 -14.57 4.69 3.94
N ARG A 312 -15.71 4.00 3.75
CA ARG A 312 -16.13 2.88 4.62
C ARG A 312 -15.20 1.69 4.48
N TYR A 313 -14.68 1.43 3.28
CA TYR A 313 -13.78 0.31 3.00
C TYR A 313 -12.36 0.55 3.51
N ALA A 314 -11.89 1.80 3.53
CA ALA A 314 -10.56 2.16 4.02
C ALA A 314 -10.37 1.94 5.53
N GLY A 315 -11.39 1.47 6.26
CA GLY A 315 -11.29 1.12 7.68
C GLY A 315 -11.30 2.33 8.62
N LEU A 316 -11.74 3.50 8.15
CA LEU A 316 -11.98 4.67 9.00
C LEU A 316 -13.13 4.47 9.99
N PHE A 317 -13.96 3.47 9.74
CA PHE A 317 -14.99 2.98 10.65
C PHE A 317 -14.61 1.55 11.00
N GLU A 318 -14.75 1.18 12.27
CA GLU A 318 -14.37 -0.09 12.91
C GLU A 318 -15.06 -1.35 12.34
N ARG A 319 -15.33 -1.42 11.03
CA ARG A 319 -15.54 -2.69 10.35
C ARG A 319 -14.18 -3.36 10.22
N PRO A 320 -14.05 -4.63 10.64
CA PRO A 320 -12.86 -5.38 10.29
C PRO A 320 -12.76 -5.35 8.77
N LEU A 321 -11.69 -4.74 8.25
CA LEU A 321 -11.25 -4.93 6.86
C LEU A 321 -11.48 -6.40 6.55
N PRO A 322 -12.20 -6.79 5.49
CA PRO A 322 -12.49 -8.19 5.23
C PRO A 322 -11.15 -8.93 5.20
N TYR A 323 -10.88 -9.67 6.28
CA TYR A 323 -9.67 -10.45 6.43
C TYR A 323 -9.76 -11.48 5.32
N ARG A 324 -9.03 -11.27 4.23
CA ARG A 324 -8.67 -12.42 3.39
C ARG A 324 -7.94 -13.38 4.32
N PRO A 325 -8.20 -14.70 4.23
CA PRO A 325 -7.41 -15.67 4.99
C PRO A 325 -5.95 -15.33 4.75
N ALA A 326 -5.18 -15.26 5.85
CA ALA A 326 -3.79 -14.84 5.81
C ALA A 326 -3.09 -15.55 4.66
N ASP A 327 -2.54 -14.79 3.72
CA ASP A 327 -1.78 -15.35 2.61
C ASP A 327 -0.76 -16.33 3.22
N PRO A 328 -0.83 -17.64 2.91
CA PRO A 328 0.04 -18.64 3.54
C PRO A 328 1.51 -18.30 3.33
N LEU A 329 1.85 -17.55 2.27
CA LEU A 329 3.19 -16.99 2.07
C LEU A 329 3.56 -15.95 3.12
N ARG A 330 2.65 -15.06 3.56
CA ARG A 330 2.93 -14.04 4.61
C ARG A 330 3.19 -14.65 5.97
N VAL A 331 2.54 -15.77 6.30
CA VAL A 331 2.75 -16.48 7.59
C VAL A 331 4.00 -17.35 7.53
N ALA A 332 4.26 -18.00 6.40
CA ALA A 332 5.39 -18.90 6.24
C ALA A 332 6.72 -18.15 6.01
N LEU A 333 6.74 -17.05 5.24
CA LEU A 333 7.98 -16.33 4.87
C LEU A 333 8.84 -15.87 6.06
N PRO A 334 8.27 -15.29 7.14
CA PRO A 334 9.05 -14.93 8.32
C PRO A 334 9.58 -16.14 9.10
N ALA A 335 8.88 -17.27 9.01
CA ALA A 335 9.22 -18.50 9.72
C ALA A 335 10.25 -19.37 8.97
N LEU A 336 10.32 -19.29 7.64
CA LEU A 336 11.24 -20.08 6.80
C LEU A 336 12.73 -19.95 7.22
N PRO A 337 13.27 -18.76 7.56
CA PRO A 337 14.64 -18.63 8.05
C PRO A 337 14.88 -19.40 9.36
N TRP A 338 13.89 -19.42 10.25
CA TRP A 338 13.97 -20.12 11.54
C TRP A 338 13.82 -21.63 11.39
N VAL A 339 12.95 -22.08 10.49
CA VAL A 339 12.83 -23.49 10.12
C VAL A 339 14.13 -23.98 9.48
N PHE A 340 14.71 -23.21 8.56
CA PHE A 340 16.02 -23.52 7.96
C PHE A 340 17.12 -23.59 9.03
N ALA A 341 17.22 -22.58 9.90
CA ALA A 341 18.17 -22.56 10.99
C ALA A 341 17.99 -23.77 11.94
N GLY A 342 16.75 -24.13 12.26
CA GLY A 342 16.41 -25.31 13.06
C GLY A 342 16.84 -26.62 12.41
N CYS A 343 16.59 -26.79 11.11
CA CYS A 343 17.01 -27.97 10.34
C CYS A 343 18.54 -28.08 10.27
N VAL A 344 19.25 -26.98 10.02
CA VAL A 344 20.71 -26.93 9.98
C VAL A 344 21.30 -27.22 11.35
N ALA A 345 20.77 -26.61 12.42
CA ALA A 345 21.22 -26.86 13.79
C ALA A 345 21.00 -28.32 14.20
N ALA A 346 19.85 -28.92 13.89
CA ALA A 346 19.58 -30.32 14.15
C ALA A 346 20.55 -31.25 13.39
N PHE A 347 20.83 -30.95 12.11
CA PHE A 347 21.82 -31.69 11.32
C PHE A 347 23.23 -31.59 11.92
N LEU A 348 23.65 -30.40 12.36
CA LEU A 348 24.95 -30.19 12.98
C LEU A 348 25.07 -30.91 14.33
N VAL A 349 24.04 -30.84 15.18
CA VAL A 349 24.00 -31.54 16.47
C VAL A 349 24.06 -33.06 16.27
N LEU A 350 23.28 -33.61 15.34
CA LEU A 350 23.31 -35.05 15.02
C LEU A 350 24.67 -35.47 14.45
N SER A 351 25.30 -34.63 13.62
CA SER A 351 26.62 -34.89 13.03
C SER A 351 27.74 -34.85 14.09
N ALA A 352 27.76 -33.84 14.96
CA ALA A 352 28.74 -33.71 16.04
C ALA A 352 28.59 -34.82 17.10
N ARG A 353 27.37 -35.27 17.38
CA ARG A 353 27.11 -36.37 18.32
C ARG A 353 27.50 -37.74 17.78
N SER A 354 27.52 -37.90 16.45
CA SER A 354 28.05 -39.12 15.79
C SER A 354 29.57 -39.24 15.90
N LEU A 355 30.28 -38.10 15.94
CA LEU A 355 31.74 -38.04 16.08
C LEU A 355 32.21 -38.14 17.54
N ARG A 356 31.36 -37.78 18.52
CA ARG A 356 31.70 -37.75 19.95
C ARG A 356 31.42 -39.04 20.74
N ARG A 357 31.02 -40.15 20.11
CA ARG A 357 30.89 -41.45 20.83
C ARG A 357 32.14 -42.31 20.64
N PRO A 358 33.01 -42.44 21.65
CA PRO A 358 34.15 -43.36 21.58
C PRO A 358 33.60 -44.79 21.53
N GLY A 359 33.81 -45.44 20.40
CA GLY A 359 33.49 -46.85 20.22
C GLY A 359 34.44 -47.70 21.05
N ARG A 360 34.09 -47.97 22.31
CA ARG A 360 34.68 -49.08 23.07
C ARG A 360 34.19 -50.39 22.48
N GLY A 361 35.00 -50.96 21.60
CA GLY A 361 34.87 -52.34 21.11
C GLY A 361 36.27 -52.93 20.92
N PRO A 362 36.72 -53.87 21.76
CA PRO A 362 38.05 -54.45 21.64
C PRO A 362 38.04 -55.50 20.52
N GLY A 363 39.13 -55.56 19.75
CA GLY A 363 39.42 -56.72 18.90
C GLY A 363 39.21 -56.51 17.40
N ARG A 364 40.10 -55.71 16.79
CA ARG A 364 40.67 -56.05 15.48
C ARG A 364 41.99 -55.30 15.35
N ARG A 365 43.10 -56.03 15.52
CA ARG A 365 44.44 -55.63 15.07
C ARG A 365 44.39 -55.47 13.54
N ARG A 366 43.85 -54.34 13.08
CA ARG A 366 44.06 -53.81 11.73
C ARG A 366 45.33 -52.98 11.79
N ASP A 367 46.19 -53.15 10.79
CA ASP A 367 47.50 -52.54 10.67
C ASP A 367 47.58 -51.15 11.32
N ALA A 368 48.25 -51.08 12.47
CA ALA A 368 48.49 -49.85 13.19
C ALA A 368 49.60 -49.00 12.54
N ALA A 369 50.20 -49.47 11.44
CA ALA A 369 51.29 -48.80 10.75
C ALA A 369 50.94 -47.37 10.26
N PRO A 370 49.83 -47.11 9.54
CA PRO A 370 49.49 -45.75 9.11
C PRO A 370 49.15 -44.82 10.27
N VAL A 371 48.49 -45.34 11.30
CA VAL A 371 48.14 -44.56 12.51
C VAL A 371 49.39 -44.20 13.30
N ARG A 372 50.33 -45.15 13.43
CA ARG A 372 51.62 -44.94 14.09
C ARG A 372 52.52 -44.01 13.28
N LEU A 373 52.54 -44.14 11.95
CA LEU A 373 53.25 -43.22 11.05
C LEU A 373 52.75 -41.78 11.24
N ALA A 374 51.43 -41.57 11.20
CA ALA A 374 50.84 -40.25 11.41
C ALA A 374 51.15 -39.69 12.80
N GLY A 375 51.04 -40.52 13.84
CA GLY A 375 51.35 -40.12 15.22
C GLY A 375 52.81 -39.76 15.44
N LEU A 376 53.75 -40.53 14.89
CA LEU A 376 55.19 -40.25 14.97
C LEU A 376 55.60 -39.05 14.12
N THR A 377 54.96 -38.83 12.96
CA THR A 377 55.21 -37.64 12.13
C THR A 377 54.77 -36.37 12.85
N ALA A 378 53.61 -36.42 13.51
CA ALA A 378 53.14 -35.28 14.29
C ALA A 378 54.02 -35.04 15.54
N LEU A 379 54.51 -36.10 16.18
CA LEU A 379 55.51 -35.96 17.25
C LEU A 379 56.80 -35.32 16.75
N ALA A 380 57.31 -35.75 15.59
CA ALA A 380 58.52 -35.18 14.99
C ALA A 380 58.35 -33.67 14.72
N VAL A 381 57.19 -33.24 14.23
CA VAL A 381 56.89 -31.81 14.02
C VAL A 381 56.87 -31.05 15.35
N GLU A 382 56.22 -31.58 16.38
CA GLU A 382 56.14 -30.88 17.69
C GLU A 382 57.50 -30.80 18.39
N VAL A 383 58.32 -31.87 18.29
CA VAL A 383 59.67 -31.89 18.85
C VAL A 383 60.65 -31.04 18.02
N SER A 384 60.41 -30.86 16.72
CA SER A 384 61.23 -29.98 15.85
C SER A 384 61.24 -28.52 16.28
N LEU A 385 60.17 -28.07 16.94
CA LEU A 385 60.07 -26.70 17.46
C LEU A 385 60.85 -26.50 18.76
N LEU A 386 61.28 -27.59 19.40
CA LEU A 386 61.89 -27.60 20.73
C LEU A 386 63.34 -28.12 20.73
N THR A 387 63.89 -28.43 19.55
CA THR A 387 65.22 -29.02 19.40
C THR A 387 66.27 -27.96 19.09
N ASP A 388 67.45 -28.13 19.67
CA ASP A 388 68.63 -27.27 19.54
C ASP A 388 69.73 -27.96 18.70
N ALA A 389 70.88 -27.30 18.52
CA ALA A 389 71.98 -27.84 17.69
C ALA A 389 72.49 -29.22 18.13
N ARG A 390 72.29 -29.63 19.40
CA ARG A 390 72.74 -30.94 19.92
C ARG A 390 71.76 -32.07 19.61
N SER A 391 70.47 -31.76 19.49
CA SER A 391 69.38 -32.73 19.26
C SER A 391 68.91 -32.81 17.80
N ASN A 392 69.38 -31.88 16.97
CA ASN A 392 69.07 -31.80 15.54
C ASN A 392 69.46 -33.06 14.70
N PRO A 393 70.59 -33.75 14.95
CA PRO A 393 70.96 -34.92 14.15
C PRO A 393 70.01 -36.12 14.31
N ALA A 394 69.59 -36.43 15.53
CA ALA A 394 68.67 -37.54 15.81
C ALA A 394 67.27 -37.25 15.24
N LEU A 395 66.79 -36.02 15.40
CA LEU A 395 65.54 -35.59 14.79
C LEU A 395 65.58 -35.71 13.25
N THR A 396 66.66 -35.25 12.62
CA THR A 396 66.81 -35.31 11.17
C THR A 396 66.78 -36.77 10.68
N ARG A 397 67.49 -37.69 11.34
CA ARG A 397 67.44 -39.13 11.02
C ARG A 397 66.05 -39.71 11.19
N SER A 398 65.33 -39.32 12.25
CA SER A 398 63.97 -39.79 12.48
C SER A 398 63.00 -39.33 11.36
N ILE A 399 63.14 -38.10 10.87
CA ILE A 399 62.32 -37.57 9.77
C ILE A 399 62.60 -38.33 8.47
N VAL A 400 63.88 -38.63 8.19
CA VAL A 400 64.25 -39.47 7.04
C VAL A 400 63.65 -40.86 7.16
N ALA A 401 63.73 -41.50 8.33
CA ALA A 401 63.12 -42.81 8.57
C ALA A 401 61.59 -42.80 8.42
N LEU A 402 60.91 -41.72 8.86
CA LEU A 402 59.46 -41.56 8.66
C LEU A 402 59.09 -41.35 7.19
N GLN A 403 59.86 -40.58 6.44
CA GLN A 403 59.66 -40.41 4.99
C GLN A 403 59.90 -41.72 4.23
N ALA A 404 60.92 -42.48 4.62
CA ALA A 404 61.17 -43.82 4.07
C ALA A 404 60.03 -44.78 4.41
N ALA A 405 59.52 -44.77 5.65
CA ALA A 405 58.39 -45.60 6.07
C ALA A 405 57.10 -45.24 5.29
N ARG A 406 56.87 -43.95 5.04
CA ARG A 406 55.74 -43.47 4.22
C ARG A 406 55.86 -43.95 2.78
N SER A 407 57.02 -43.78 2.16
CA SER A 407 57.25 -44.19 0.77
C SER A 407 57.12 -45.71 0.62
N ALA A 408 57.71 -46.48 1.54
CA ALA A 408 57.59 -47.94 1.59
C ALA A 408 56.12 -48.40 1.75
N TRP A 409 55.31 -47.65 2.49
CA TRP A 409 53.89 -47.95 2.63
C TRP A 409 53.08 -47.61 1.36
N GLU A 410 53.34 -46.46 0.74
CA GLU A 410 52.70 -46.04 -0.52
C GLU A 410 53.04 -47.02 -1.67
N GLU A 411 54.27 -47.53 -1.72
CA GLU A 411 54.72 -48.56 -2.65
C GLU A 411 54.26 -49.99 -2.30
N LYS A 412 53.50 -50.15 -1.22
CA LYS A 412 52.95 -51.43 -0.72
C LYS A 412 54.02 -52.50 -0.44
N LEU A 413 55.20 -52.08 0.03
CA LEU A 413 56.23 -53.00 0.49
C LEU A 413 55.74 -53.84 1.69
N PRO A 414 56.36 -55.00 1.97
CA PRO A 414 55.91 -55.89 3.03
C PRO A 414 55.82 -55.17 4.38
N ALA A 415 54.72 -55.37 5.11
CA ALA A 415 54.42 -54.66 6.37
C ALA A 415 55.50 -54.79 7.47
N ARG A 416 56.40 -55.78 7.37
CA ARG A 416 57.57 -55.91 8.24
C ARG A 416 58.62 -54.81 8.02
N HIS A 417 58.82 -54.37 6.77
CA HIS A 417 59.77 -53.30 6.43
C HIS A 417 59.26 -51.95 6.91
N VAL A 418 57.97 -51.66 6.67
CA VAL A 418 57.34 -50.41 7.17
C VAL A 418 57.40 -50.37 8.70
N ARG A 419 57.16 -51.48 9.39
CA ARG A 419 57.27 -51.53 10.86
C ARG A 419 58.70 -51.31 11.36
N ALA A 420 59.69 -51.93 10.72
CA ALA A 420 61.10 -51.73 11.10
C ALA A 420 61.53 -50.26 10.96
N LEU A 421 61.15 -49.60 9.87
CA LEU A 421 61.42 -48.17 9.67
C LEU A 421 60.68 -47.27 10.68
N LEU A 422 59.46 -47.64 11.06
CA LEU A 422 58.71 -46.93 12.11
C LEU A 422 59.27 -47.16 13.51
N ASP A 423 59.84 -48.34 13.78
CA ASP A 423 60.52 -48.64 15.04
C ASP A 423 61.82 -47.83 15.14
N GLU A 424 62.60 -47.78 14.05
CA GLU A 424 63.82 -46.96 13.96
C GLU A 424 63.53 -45.47 14.16
N ALA A 425 62.50 -44.94 13.47
CA ALA A 425 62.05 -43.57 13.66
C ALA A 425 61.60 -43.30 15.11
N ALA A 426 60.92 -44.25 15.75
CA ALA A 426 60.51 -44.11 17.14
C ALA A 426 61.73 -44.11 18.08
N THR A 427 62.75 -44.92 17.85
CA THR A 427 63.97 -44.91 18.66
C THR A 427 64.70 -43.57 18.57
N GLU A 428 64.90 -43.04 17.36
CA GLU A 428 65.57 -41.73 17.19
C GLU A 428 64.74 -40.57 17.78
N LEU A 429 63.41 -40.62 17.70
CA LEU A 429 62.53 -39.65 18.37
C LEU A 429 62.55 -39.79 19.89
N ASP A 430 62.70 -40.99 20.44
CA ASP A 430 62.84 -41.19 21.89
C ASP A 430 64.14 -40.58 22.40
N ASP A 431 65.24 -40.76 21.68
CA ASP A 431 66.53 -40.14 22.01
C ASP A 431 66.45 -38.62 21.91
N THR A 432 65.78 -38.09 20.89
CA THR A 432 65.51 -36.65 20.76
C THR A 432 64.69 -36.13 21.94
N ALA A 433 63.61 -36.83 22.32
CA ALA A 433 62.76 -36.46 23.45
C ALA A 433 63.51 -36.50 24.80
N ARG A 434 64.43 -37.44 24.99
CA ARG A 434 65.29 -37.49 26.18
C ARG A 434 66.24 -36.29 26.25
N GLN A 435 66.81 -35.88 25.12
CA GLN A 435 67.72 -34.72 25.08
C GLN A 435 66.99 -33.40 25.34
N VAL A 436 65.76 -33.27 24.86
CA VAL A 436 64.89 -32.11 25.14
C VAL A 436 64.35 -32.14 26.59
N GLY A 437 64.38 -33.29 27.27
CA GLY A 437 64.06 -33.43 28.69
C GLY A 437 62.57 -33.52 29.03
N ILE A 438 61.69 -33.73 28.04
CA ILE A 438 60.24 -33.74 28.22
C ILE A 438 59.69 -35.16 28.06
N ALA A 439 59.37 -35.81 29.18
CA ALA A 439 58.95 -37.22 29.22
C ALA A 439 57.64 -37.54 28.48
N SER A 440 56.75 -36.54 28.29
CA SER A 440 55.50 -36.69 27.54
C SER A 440 55.70 -36.81 26.03
N TYR A 441 56.84 -36.35 25.50
CA TYR A 441 57.20 -36.47 24.09
C TYR A 441 57.94 -37.77 23.74
N ARG A 442 58.10 -38.68 24.71
CA ARG A 442 58.56 -40.03 24.40
C ARG A 442 57.50 -40.75 23.57
N PRO A 443 57.85 -41.39 22.43
CA PRO A 443 56.89 -41.92 21.47
C PRO A 443 55.80 -42.80 22.07
N ASP A 444 56.14 -43.69 23.01
CA ASP A 444 55.15 -44.60 23.62
C ASP A 444 54.14 -43.89 24.52
N ASN A 445 54.54 -42.79 25.16
CA ASN A 445 53.66 -41.98 26.00
C ASN A 445 52.79 -41.07 25.13
N TYR A 446 53.41 -40.46 24.13
CA TYR A 446 52.76 -39.55 23.20
C TYR A 446 51.69 -40.26 22.36
N LEU A 447 52.03 -41.42 21.79
CA LEU A 447 51.09 -42.22 21.03
C LEU A 447 49.97 -42.76 21.92
N ARG A 448 50.25 -43.13 23.17
CA ARG A 448 49.18 -43.50 24.12
C ARG A 448 48.23 -42.34 24.38
N GLY A 449 48.73 -41.12 24.61
CA GLY A 449 47.89 -39.95 24.87
C GLY A 449 47.06 -39.47 23.67
N ARG A 450 47.47 -39.75 22.43
CA ARG A 450 46.71 -39.43 21.21
C ARG A 450 45.82 -40.56 20.70
N LEU A 451 46.11 -41.82 21.06
CA LEU A 451 45.36 -43.00 20.62
C LEU A 451 44.43 -43.57 21.70
N SER A 452 44.50 -43.07 22.95
CA SER A 452 43.48 -43.23 24.00
C SER A 452 42.39 -42.17 23.87
#